data_AF-A0A954LRU9-F1
#
_entry.id   AF-A0A954LRU9-F1
#
_cell.length_a   1.000
_cell.length_b   1.000
_cell.length_c   1.000
_cell.angle_alpha   90.00
_cell.angle_beta   90.00
_cell.angle_gamma   90.00
#
_symmetry.space_group_name_H-M   'P 1'
#
loop_
_entity.id
_entity.type
_entity.pdbx_description
1 polymer ?
#
loop_
_entity_poly.entity_id
_entity_poly.type
_entity_poly.pdbx_seq_one_letter_code
_entity_poly.pdbx_strand_id
1 'polypeptide(L)'
;MSRKVTRAATNVSEVDPLPTEHSSVLTGADSLIAELKETADKLGRDGATRGDLKILARALKELRYAFRVFTPYRKQRKVTVFGSARMPPDHPAYVQSVEFGRRMAEEGWYVVTGAGGGIMEGAHVGAGKKMSFGVNIMLPFEQEANYIIEGDEKLVHLKYFFTRKLLFVKEVHAIVLFPGGFGTQDEGFETLTLVQTGKRDLMPIVLVDSPGGSYWKNWKKFIKDNLLADGLISPEDLALFRVTDDIEAAVDEILDFYCIYNSMRYVRGKLVLRLHAEPDDQLMQRLNDEFSSMLESGKIEKCKTHALEADDNHLKDLPRIAFDFNRRDVGKLRLMVDLINRELGGTAEDGELLP
;
A
#
# COMPACT_ATOMS: atom_id res chain seq x y z
N MET A 1 9.97 17.32 23.03
CA MET A 1 10.70 17.67 21.81
C MET A 1 10.27 16.69 20.74
N SER A 2 9.45 17.12 19.78
CA SER A 2 9.06 16.26 18.64
C SER A 2 10.28 16.05 17.76
N ARG A 3 10.61 14.80 17.47
CA ARG A 3 11.73 14.41 16.61
C ARG A 3 11.28 14.74 15.18
N LYS A 4 11.75 15.86 14.62
CA LYS A 4 11.48 16.19 13.22
C LYS A 4 12.32 15.27 12.35
N VAL A 5 11.71 14.19 11.88
CA VAL A 5 12.31 13.27 10.90
C VAL A 5 12.28 13.96 9.53
N THR A 6 13.38 13.86 8.79
CA THR A 6 13.48 14.39 7.44
C THR A 6 12.56 13.60 6.51
N ARG A 7 11.64 14.28 5.83
CA ARG A 7 10.58 13.63 5.04
C ARG A 7 11.03 13.44 3.60
N ALA A 8 10.69 12.30 3.02
CA ALA A 8 10.85 12.09 1.58
C ALA A 8 9.80 12.88 0.79
N ALA A 9 10.18 13.36 -0.39
CA ALA A 9 9.23 13.98 -1.32
C ALA A 9 8.08 13.00 -1.66
N THR A 10 6.86 13.50 -1.85
CA THR A 10 5.68 12.64 -2.06
C THR A 10 5.43 12.22 -3.50
N ASN A 11 6.20 12.76 -4.46
CA ASN A 11 6.12 12.49 -5.90
C ASN A 11 7.10 11.39 -6.38
N VAL A 12 7.57 10.54 -5.48
CA VAL A 12 8.71 9.64 -5.69
C VAL A 12 8.32 8.16 -5.83
N SER A 13 7.03 7.86 -6.02
CA SER A 13 6.61 6.47 -6.15
C SER A 13 6.92 5.87 -7.52
N GLU A 14 7.04 4.54 -7.54
CA GLU A 14 7.14 3.74 -8.76
C GLU A 14 5.89 3.87 -9.62
N VAL A 15 6.07 3.72 -10.93
CA VAL A 15 4.94 3.78 -11.87
C VAL A 15 4.21 2.43 -11.93
N ASP A 16 4.94 1.33 -11.75
CA ASP A 16 4.39 -0.03 -11.75
C ASP A 16 4.89 -0.85 -10.54
N PRO A 17 4.05 -1.00 -9.49
CA PRO A 17 4.40 -1.75 -8.29
C PRO A 17 4.27 -3.28 -8.49
N LEU A 18 4.06 -3.77 -9.72
CA LEU A 18 3.90 -5.20 -9.97
C LEU A 18 5.26 -5.89 -10.22
N PRO A 19 5.46 -7.12 -9.71
CA PRO A 19 6.75 -7.79 -9.83
C PRO A 19 7.08 -8.14 -11.29
N THR A 20 8.14 -7.55 -11.85
CA THR A 20 8.74 -7.95 -13.14
C THR A 20 9.65 -9.18 -13.00
N GLU A 21 9.17 -10.20 -12.28
CA GLU A 21 10.00 -11.32 -11.81
C GLU A 21 10.50 -12.26 -12.92
N HIS A 22 9.69 -12.49 -13.96
CA HIS A 22 9.97 -13.51 -14.97
C HIS A 22 10.39 -12.96 -16.32
N SER A 23 10.59 -11.64 -16.44
CA SER A 23 10.85 -11.02 -17.74
C SER A 23 12.35 -10.80 -17.96
N SER A 24 12.90 -11.42 -19.01
CA SER A 24 14.26 -11.14 -19.48
C SER A 24 14.38 -9.79 -20.20
N VAL A 25 13.24 -9.23 -20.62
CA VAL A 25 13.09 -7.95 -21.33
C VAL A 25 11.81 -7.28 -20.83
N LEU A 26 11.76 -5.96 -20.69
CA LEU A 26 10.48 -5.27 -20.45
C LEU A 26 9.57 -5.49 -21.66
N THR A 27 8.48 -6.24 -21.48
CA THR A 27 7.50 -6.48 -22.56
C THR A 27 6.85 -5.17 -22.95
N GLY A 28 6.92 -4.82 -24.24
CA GLY A 28 6.28 -3.62 -24.76
C GLY A 28 4.76 -3.69 -24.66
N ALA A 29 4.12 -2.53 -24.46
CA ALA A 29 2.66 -2.43 -24.30
C ALA A 29 1.87 -3.07 -25.46
N ASP A 30 2.38 -2.96 -26.70
CA ASP A 30 1.75 -3.56 -27.88
C ASP A 30 1.65 -5.09 -27.81
N SER A 31 2.66 -5.75 -27.21
CA SER A 31 2.66 -7.19 -27.02
C SER A 31 1.58 -7.64 -26.03
N LEU A 32 1.46 -6.93 -24.90
CA LEU A 32 0.43 -7.20 -23.89
C LEU A 32 -0.97 -6.94 -24.44
N ILE A 33 -1.14 -5.91 -25.26
CA ILE A 33 -2.41 -5.65 -25.96
C ILE A 33 -2.75 -6.78 -26.94
N ALA A 34 -1.76 -7.28 -27.69
CA ALA A 34 -1.98 -8.41 -28.59
C ALA A 34 -2.39 -9.68 -27.83
N GLU A 35 -1.75 -9.97 -26.70
CA GLU A 35 -2.08 -11.11 -25.84
C GLU A 35 -3.50 -11.01 -25.25
N LEU A 36 -3.92 -9.82 -24.83
CA LEU A 36 -5.30 -9.57 -24.38
C LEU A 36 -6.32 -9.86 -25.48
N LYS A 37 -6.05 -9.45 -26.73
CA LYS A 37 -6.91 -9.74 -27.89
C LYS A 37 -6.95 -11.23 -28.19
N GLU A 38 -5.80 -11.89 -28.22
CA GLU A 38 -5.71 -13.34 -28.46
C GLU A 38 -6.47 -14.14 -27.40
N THR A 39 -6.35 -13.74 -26.13
CA THR A 39 -7.10 -14.37 -25.02
C THR A 39 -8.60 -14.20 -25.20
N ALA A 40 -9.06 -13.02 -25.63
CA ALA A 40 -10.47 -12.80 -25.93
C ALA A 40 -10.97 -13.70 -27.07
N ASP A 41 -10.17 -13.90 -28.12
CA ASP A 41 -10.51 -14.80 -29.23
C ASP A 41 -10.56 -16.27 -28.78
N LYS A 42 -9.64 -16.70 -27.88
CA LYS A 42 -9.61 -18.06 -27.32
C LYS A 42 -10.89 -18.39 -26.56
N LEU A 43 -11.45 -17.44 -25.79
CA LEU A 43 -12.74 -17.64 -25.09
C LEU A 43 -13.88 -18.04 -26.05
N GLY A 44 -13.88 -17.48 -27.27
CA GLY A 44 -14.85 -17.86 -28.30
C GLY A 44 -14.65 -19.28 -28.82
N ARG A 45 -13.39 -19.69 -29.01
CA ARG A 45 -13.03 -21.05 -29.46
C ARG A 45 -13.32 -22.11 -28.39
N ASP A 46 -13.11 -21.75 -27.13
CA ASP A 46 -13.31 -22.63 -25.98
C ASP A 46 -14.80 -22.79 -25.61
N GLY A 47 -15.71 -22.07 -26.29
CA GLY A 47 -17.15 -22.15 -26.05
C GLY A 47 -17.56 -21.53 -24.71
N ALA A 48 -16.87 -20.47 -24.25
CA ALA A 48 -17.17 -19.80 -22.99
C ALA A 48 -18.65 -19.37 -22.90
N THR A 49 -19.25 -19.52 -21.73
CA THR A 49 -20.67 -19.20 -21.57
C THR A 49 -20.91 -17.70 -21.69
N ARG A 50 -22.14 -17.31 -22.04
CA ARG A 50 -22.55 -15.90 -22.02
C ARG A 50 -22.37 -15.25 -20.63
N GLY A 51 -22.46 -16.04 -19.55
CA GLY A 51 -22.23 -15.59 -18.18
C GLY A 51 -20.78 -15.18 -17.96
N ASP A 52 -19.85 -16.07 -18.32
CA ASP A 52 -18.40 -15.85 -18.17
C ASP A 52 -17.95 -14.65 -19.00
N LEU A 53 -18.39 -14.58 -20.26
CA LEU A 53 -18.08 -13.45 -21.15
C LEU A 53 -18.57 -12.11 -20.58
N LYS A 54 -19.75 -12.08 -19.93
CA LYS A 54 -20.26 -10.87 -19.28
C LYS A 54 -19.39 -10.44 -18.11
N ILE A 55 -18.94 -11.40 -17.28
CA ILE A 55 -18.07 -11.11 -16.13
C ILE A 55 -16.74 -10.55 -16.61
N LEU A 56 -16.07 -11.23 -17.55
CA LEU A 56 -14.77 -10.82 -18.07
C LEU A 56 -14.84 -9.46 -18.78
N ALA A 57 -15.81 -9.28 -19.68
CA ALA A 57 -15.96 -8.01 -20.40
C ALA A 57 -16.25 -6.83 -19.46
N ARG A 58 -17.08 -7.05 -18.43
CA ARG A 58 -17.40 -6.02 -17.45
C ARG A 58 -16.21 -5.72 -16.54
N ALA A 59 -15.51 -6.73 -16.05
CA ALA A 59 -14.31 -6.57 -15.23
C ALA A 59 -13.22 -5.81 -16.00
N LEU A 60 -12.95 -6.17 -17.25
CA LEU A 60 -12.00 -5.47 -18.10
C LEU A 60 -12.39 -3.99 -18.31
N LYS A 61 -13.68 -3.72 -18.57
CA LYS A 61 -14.18 -2.35 -18.73
C LYS A 61 -14.00 -1.52 -17.45
N GLU A 62 -14.30 -2.12 -16.30
CA GLU A 62 -14.16 -1.51 -14.98
C GLU A 62 -12.71 -1.19 -14.65
N LEU A 63 -11.81 -2.16 -14.78
CA LEU A 63 -10.37 -1.98 -14.54
C LEU A 63 -9.77 -0.96 -15.50
N ARG A 64 -10.08 -1.03 -16.80
CA ARG A 64 -9.61 -0.04 -17.79
C ARG A 64 -10.05 1.39 -17.43
N TYR A 65 -11.30 1.57 -16.98
CA TYR A 65 -11.78 2.89 -16.55
C TYR A 65 -11.05 3.35 -15.29
N ALA A 66 -10.96 2.49 -14.27
CA ALA A 66 -10.27 2.80 -13.02
C ALA A 66 -8.80 3.17 -13.26
N PHE A 67 -8.07 2.36 -14.03
CA PHE A 67 -6.67 2.63 -14.35
C PHE A 67 -6.50 3.97 -15.06
N ARG A 68 -7.40 4.34 -15.96
CA ARG A 68 -7.38 5.66 -16.60
C ARG A 68 -7.50 6.80 -15.56
N VAL A 69 -8.35 6.62 -14.54
CA VAL A 69 -8.55 7.62 -13.47
C VAL A 69 -7.31 7.72 -12.56
N PHE A 70 -6.69 6.59 -12.20
CA PHE A 70 -5.52 6.57 -11.30
C PHE A 70 -4.19 6.90 -11.99
N THR A 71 -4.03 6.61 -13.28
CA THR A 71 -2.76 6.75 -14.02
C THR A 71 -2.09 8.13 -13.87
N PRO A 72 -2.81 9.27 -13.99
CA PRO A 72 -2.20 10.59 -13.85
C PRO A 72 -1.59 10.84 -12.46
N TYR A 73 -1.97 10.05 -11.46
CA TYR A 73 -1.63 10.26 -10.06
C TYR A 73 -0.69 9.20 -9.49
N ARG A 74 -0.19 8.24 -10.29
CA ARG A 74 0.54 7.08 -9.77
C ARG A 74 1.82 7.43 -9.00
N LYS A 75 2.49 8.51 -9.39
CA LYS A 75 3.70 8.99 -8.72
C LYS A 75 3.42 9.59 -7.34
N GLN A 76 2.18 10.00 -7.07
CA GLN A 76 1.77 10.53 -5.79
C GLN A 76 1.37 9.40 -4.85
N ARG A 77 1.91 9.48 -3.63
CA ARG A 77 1.55 8.56 -2.58
C ARG A 77 0.08 8.73 -2.17
N LYS A 78 -0.51 7.60 -1.81
CA LYS A 78 -1.93 7.49 -1.46
C LYS A 78 -2.09 6.53 -0.32
N VAL A 79 -3.07 6.80 0.53
CA VAL A 79 -3.45 5.94 1.64
C VAL A 79 -4.90 5.53 1.47
N THR A 80 -5.21 4.24 1.57
CA THR A 80 -6.60 3.80 1.68
C THR A 80 -7.04 3.87 3.13
N VAL A 81 -8.20 4.49 3.37
CA VAL A 81 -8.84 4.53 4.68
C VAL A 81 -10.09 3.67 4.67
N PHE A 82 -10.12 2.70 5.57
CA PHE A 82 -11.25 1.81 5.82
C PHE A 82 -11.83 2.04 7.21
N GLY A 83 -13.13 1.79 7.35
CA GLY A 83 -13.82 1.79 8.63
C GLY A 83 -15.33 1.69 8.45
N SER A 84 -16.07 1.75 9.55
CA SER A 84 -17.52 1.61 9.53
C SER A 84 -18.20 2.72 8.70
N ALA A 85 -19.11 2.30 7.81
CA ALA A 85 -20.00 3.20 7.07
C ALA A 85 -21.12 3.82 7.93
N ARG A 86 -21.19 3.44 9.22
CA ARG A 86 -22.33 3.73 10.12
C ARG A 86 -21.96 4.64 11.29
N MET A 87 -20.72 5.10 11.37
CA MET A 87 -20.28 5.96 12.48
C MET A 87 -20.85 7.37 12.32
N PRO A 88 -21.58 7.92 13.30
CA PRO A 88 -22.09 9.28 13.20
C PRO A 88 -20.97 10.32 13.36
N PRO A 89 -21.17 11.57 12.90
CA PRO A 89 -20.13 12.61 12.91
C PRO A 89 -19.56 12.98 14.28
N ASP A 90 -20.33 12.78 15.36
CA ASP A 90 -19.93 13.05 16.74
C ASP A 90 -19.16 11.89 17.39
N HIS A 91 -19.10 10.72 16.73
CA HIS A 91 -18.37 9.56 17.24
C HIS A 91 -16.85 9.83 17.22
N PRO A 92 -16.08 9.48 18.28
CA PRO A 92 -14.64 9.73 18.35
C PRO A 92 -13.85 9.19 17.14
N ALA A 93 -14.15 7.98 16.68
CA ALA A 93 -13.53 7.42 15.47
C ALA A 93 -13.81 8.24 14.19
N TYR A 94 -15.00 8.85 14.06
CA TYR A 94 -15.30 9.72 12.93
C TYR A 94 -14.43 10.98 13.00
N VAL A 95 -14.39 11.64 14.15
CA VAL A 95 -13.58 12.85 14.37
C VAL A 95 -12.10 12.57 14.08
N GLN A 96 -11.58 11.44 14.56
CA GLN A 96 -10.22 11.01 14.23
C GLN A 96 -10.01 10.74 12.73
N SER A 97 -11.00 10.17 12.03
CA SER A 97 -10.88 9.96 10.58
C SER A 97 -10.82 11.27 9.80
N VAL A 98 -11.55 12.30 10.24
CA VAL A 98 -11.43 13.67 9.70
C VAL A 98 -10.03 14.22 9.94
N GLU A 99 -9.55 14.12 11.16
CA GLU A 99 -8.22 14.61 11.51
C GLU A 99 -7.12 13.89 10.73
N PHE A 100 -7.19 12.56 10.63
CA PHE A 100 -6.26 11.77 9.82
C PHE A 100 -6.29 12.18 8.34
N GLY A 101 -7.49 12.32 7.76
CA GLY A 101 -7.63 12.75 6.37
C GLY A 101 -7.00 14.12 6.10
N ARG A 102 -7.22 15.07 7.01
CA ARG A 102 -6.62 16.42 6.95
C ARG A 102 -5.10 16.36 6.97
N ARG A 103 -4.55 15.60 7.92
CA ARG A 103 -3.11 15.46 8.10
C ARG A 103 -2.44 14.82 6.89
N MET A 104 -2.98 13.72 6.36
CA MET A 104 -2.44 13.10 5.16
C MET A 104 -2.49 14.04 3.94
N ALA A 105 -3.56 14.82 3.78
CA ALA A 105 -3.67 15.80 2.71
C ALA A 105 -2.64 16.95 2.84
N GLU A 106 -2.37 17.42 4.07
CA GLU A 106 -1.32 18.42 4.35
C GLU A 106 0.07 17.92 3.99
N GLU A 107 0.31 16.61 4.16
CA GLU A 107 1.53 15.93 3.72
C GLU A 107 1.56 15.62 2.21
N GLY A 108 0.53 16.00 1.46
CA GLY A 108 0.44 15.75 0.02
C GLY A 108 0.07 14.32 -0.37
N TRP A 109 -0.48 13.53 0.55
CA TRP A 109 -1.00 12.20 0.27
C TRP A 109 -2.47 12.25 -0.14
N TYR A 110 -2.80 11.53 -1.21
CA TYR A 110 -4.21 11.31 -1.54
C TYR A 110 -4.86 10.32 -0.58
N VAL A 111 -6.10 10.59 -0.20
CA VAL A 111 -6.91 9.72 0.64
C VAL A 111 -7.90 8.97 -0.25
N VAL A 112 -7.79 7.65 -0.28
CA VAL A 112 -8.67 6.75 -1.03
C VAL A 112 -9.66 6.12 -0.07
N THR A 113 -10.95 6.14 -0.38
CA THR A 113 -11.95 5.42 0.42
C THR A 113 -12.98 4.71 -0.45
N GLY A 114 -13.86 3.94 0.18
CA GLY A 114 -15.02 3.37 -0.47
C GLY A 114 -16.12 4.37 -0.86
N ALA A 115 -15.91 5.66 -0.60
CA ALA A 115 -16.84 6.76 -0.86
C ALA A 115 -18.18 6.68 -0.13
N GLY A 116 -18.37 5.78 0.83
CA GLY A 116 -19.59 5.73 1.64
C GLY A 116 -19.61 6.79 2.75
N GLY A 117 -20.64 6.74 3.60
CA GLY A 117 -20.74 7.52 4.83
C GLY A 117 -19.80 7.05 5.95
N GLY A 118 -19.96 7.63 7.15
CA GLY A 118 -19.20 7.25 8.34
C GLY A 118 -17.70 7.55 8.20
N ILE A 119 -16.83 6.62 8.60
CA ILE A 119 -15.37 6.82 8.57
C ILE A 119 -14.87 7.22 7.17
N MET A 120 -15.43 6.62 6.11
CA MET A 120 -15.02 6.91 4.74
C MET A 120 -15.34 8.36 4.35
N GLU A 121 -16.49 8.87 4.79
CA GLU A 121 -16.86 10.27 4.64
C GLU A 121 -15.96 11.16 5.50
N GLY A 122 -15.76 10.84 6.77
CA GLY A 122 -14.91 11.62 7.67
C GLY A 122 -13.50 11.82 7.10
N ALA A 123 -12.87 10.76 6.59
CA ALA A 123 -11.57 10.84 5.93
C ALA A 123 -11.57 11.76 4.69
N HIS A 124 -12.61 11.71 3.85
CA HIS A 124 -12.77 12.65 2.74
C HIS A 124 -13.02 14.09 3.19
N VAL A 125 -13.82 14.30 4.26
CA VAL A 125 -14.06 15.63 4.83
C VAL A 125 -12.76 16.26 5.27
N GLY A 126 -11.90 15.50 5.95
CA GLY A 126 -10.57 15.94 6.36
C GLY A 126 -9.67 16.28 5.18
N ALA A 127 -9.57 15.38 4.21
CA ALA A 127 -8.68 15.54 3.07
C ALA A 127 -9.15 16.61 2.07
N GLY A 128 -10.46 16.84 2.00
CA GLY A 128 -11.10 17.67 0.99
C GLY A 128 -11.16 17.01 -0.40
N LYS A 129 -12.02 17.56 -1.26
CA LYS A 129 -12.31 17.02 -2.60
C LYS A 129 -11.07 16.85 -3.49
N LYS A 130 -10.13 17.80 -3.43
CA LYS A 130 -8.91 17.78 -4.25
C LYS A 130 -8.03 16.58 -3.93
N MET A 131 -7.92 16.20 -2.66
CA MET A 131 -7.02 15.14 -2.18
C MET A 131 -7.75 13.80 -1.98
N SER A 132 -9.01 13.67 -2.40
CA SER A 132 -9.83 12.47 -2.18
C SER A 132 -10.00 11.63 -3.45
N PHE A 133 -10.02 10.31 -3.31
CA PHE A 133 -10.41 9.33 -4.35
C PHE A 133 -11.52 8.43 -3.82
N GLY A 134 -12.54 8.22 -4.64
CA GLY A 134 -13.65 7.34 -4.30
C GLY A 134 -13.65 6.07 -5.14
N VAL A 135 -13.61 4.90 -4.51
CA VAL A 135 -13.82 3.61 -5.18
C VAL A 135 -15.14 3.01 -4.67
N ASN A 136 -16.24 3.45 -5.28
CA ASN A 136 -17.59 3.07 -4.87
C ASN A 136 -17.99 1.70 -5.46
N ILE A 137 -18.83 0.98 -4.72
CA ILE A 137 -19.45 -0.28 -5.17
C ILE A 137 -20.93 -0.06 -5.45
N MET A 138 -21.42 -0.56 -6.58
CA MET A 138 -22.82 -0.52 -6.93
C MET A 138 -23.57 -1.60 -6.15
N LEU A 139 -24.37 -1.20 -5.16
CA LEU A 139 -25.26 -2.09 -4.41
C LEU A 139 -26.72 -1.91 -4.87
N PRO A 140 -27.58 -2.96 -4.75
CA PRO A 140 -28.99 -2.87 -5.13
C PRO A 140 -29.81 -1.88 -4.30
N PHE A 141 -29.32 -1.54 -3.10
CA PHE A 141 -29.90 -0.57 -2.18
C PHE A 141 -28.83 0.49 -1.94
N GLU A 142 -29.20 1.75 -2.13
CA GLU A 142 -28.31 2.90 -2.34
C GLU A 142 -27.15 2.98 -1.33
N GLN A 143 -25.93 2.96 -1.87
CA GLN A 143 -24.80 3.63 -1.26
C GLN A 143 -24.35 4.72 -2.23
N GLU A 144 -25.00 5.87 -2.13
CA GLU A 144 -24.54 7.09 -2.80
C GLU A 144 -23.13 7.42 -2.29
N ALA A 145 -22.34 8.04 -3.16
CA ALA A 145 -21.05 8.55 -2.75
C ALA A 145 -21.24 9.71 -1.77
N ASN A 146 -20.35 9.87 -0.80
CA ASN A 146 -20.38 11.03 0.09
C ASN A 146 -20.22 12.34 -0.70
N TYR A 147 -20.82 13.40 -0.19
CA TYR A 147 -20.96 14.70 -0.86
C TYR A 147 -19.63 15.38 -1.22
N ILE A 148 -18.51 14.96 -0.61
CA ILE A 148 -17.18 15.49 -0.89
C ILE A 148 -16.69 15.07 -2.29
N ILE A 149 -16.90 13.80 -2.66
CA ILE A 149 -16.37 13.21 -3.90
C ILE A 149 -17.45 12.99 -4.96
N GLU A 150 -18.71 13.24 -4.63
CA GLU A 150 -19.81 13.14 -5.57
C GLU A 150 -19.56 14.02 -6.82
N GLY A 151 -19.80 13.43 -7.99
CA GLY A 151 -19.58 14.06 -9.30
C GLY A 151 -18.12 14.37 -9.65
N ASP A 152 -17.14 13.93 -8.85
CA ASP A 152 -15.72 14.13 -9.14
C ASP A 152 -15.19 13.08 -10.14
N GLU A 153 -14.22 13.47 -10.97
CA GLU A 153 -13.55 12.56 -11.93
C GLU A 153 -12.75 11.44 -11.24
N LYS A 154 -12.36 11.63 -9.98
CA LYS A 154 -11.66 10.65 -9.13
C LYS A 154 -12.62 9.67 -8.43
N LEU A 155 -13.93 9.74 -8.72
CA LEU A 155 -14.92 8.77 -8.28
C LEU A 155 -15.09 7.66 -9.34
N VAL A 156 -14.81 6.43 -8.93
CA VAL A 156 -14.96 5.22 -9.74
C VAL A 156 -16.12 4.39 -9.19
N HIS A 157 -17.00 3.93 -10.07
CA HIS A 157 -18.08 3.01 -9.73
C HIS A 157 -17.81 1.62 -10.28
N LEU A 158 -17.86 0.63 -9.39
CA LEU A 158 -17.60 -0.77 -9.73
C LEU A 158 -18.80 -1.62 -9.42
N LYS A 159 -19.02 -2.66 -10.22
CA LYS A 159 -20.04 -3.67 -9.97
C LYS A 159 -19.47 -4.84 -9.18
N TYR A 160 -18.21 -5.20 -9.42
CA TYR A 160 -17.59 -6.36 -8.79
C TYR A 160 -16.71 -5.97 -7.61
N PHE A 161 -16.86 -6.71 -6.50
CA PHE A 161 -16.02 -6.54 -5.32
C PHE A 161 -14.55 -6.84 -5.61
N PHE A 162 -14.22 -7.88 -6.38
CA PHE A 162 -12.82 -8.24 -6.64
C PHE A 162 -12.06 -7.15 -7.41
N THR A 163 -12.69 -6.46 -8.37
CA THR A 163 -12.06 -5.31 -9.05
C THR A 163 -11.87 -4.13 -8.11
N ARG A 164 -12.77 -3.96 -7.13
CA ARG A 164 -12.70 -2.89 -6.13
C ARG A 164 -11.55 -3.12 -5.16
N LYS A 165 -11.49 -4.33 -4.61
CA LYS A 165 -10.44 -4.79 -3.70
C LYS A 165 -9.05 -4.62 -4.30
N LEU A 166 -8.90 -5.02 -5.58
CA LEU A 166 -7.66 -4.82 -6.32
C LEU A 166 -7.20 -3.35 -6.30
N LEU A 167 -8.09 -2.38 -6.53
CA LEU A 167 -7.71 -0.96 -6.57
C LEU A 167 -7.29 -0.42 -5.20
N PHE A 168 -7.91 -0.89 -4.11
CA PHE A 168 -7.58 -0.45 -2.76
C PHE A 168 -6.18 -0.86 -2.31
N VAL A 169 -5.62 -1.91 -2.90
CA VAL A 169 -4.28 -2.41 -2.54
C VAL A 169 -3.24 -2.04 -3.60
N LYS A 170 -3.61 -2.05 -4.89
CA LYS A 170 -2.69 -1.78 -5.99
C LYS A 170 -2.30 -0.30 -6.09
N GLU A 171 -3.25 0.62 -5.93
CA GLU A 171 -3.02 2.04 -6.27
C GLU A 171 -2.55 2.88 -5.05
N VAL A 172 -2.26 2.23 -3.93
CA VAL A 172 -1.90 2.89 -2.66
C VAL A 172 -0.59 2.39 -2.08
N HIS A 173 -0.12 3.14 -1.08
CA HIS A 173 1.18 3.00 -0.45
C HIS A 173 1.06 2.84 1.06
N ALA A 174 -0.15 2.89 1.61
CA ALA A 174 -0.44 2.70 3.02
C ALA A 174 -1.91 2.30 3.17
N ILE A 175 -2.22 1.54 4.22
CA ILE A 175 -3.58 1.22 4.61
C ILE A 175 -3.83 1.70 6.04
N VAL A 176 -4.95 2.36 6.26
CA VAL A 176 -5.42 2.73 7.60
C VAL A 176 -6.81 2.18 7.87
N LEU A 177 -6.94 1.51 9.01
CA LEU A 177 -8.14 0.81 9.45
C LEU A 177 -8.65 1.45 10.74
N PHE A 178 -9.78 2.15 10.67
CA PHE A 178 -10.56 2.56 11.83
C PHE A 178 -11.57 1.48 12.23
N PRO A 179 -12.19 1.53 13.42
CA PRO A 179 -13.15 0.53 13.86
C PRO A 179 -14.28 0.32 12.83
N GLY A 180 -14.55 -0.94 12.52
CA GLY A 180 -15.38 -1.32 11.38
C GLY A 180 -16.14 -2.63 11.54
N GLY A 181 -16.94 -2.97 10.53
CA GLY A 181 -17.65 -4.25 10.45
C GLY A 181 -16.90 -5.27 9.60
N PHE A 182 -17.63 -6.23 9.04
CA PHE A 182 -17.05 -7.28 8.18
C PHE A 182 -16.28 -6.74 6.97
N GLY A 183 -16.76 -5.68 6.32
CA GLY A 183 -16.04 -5.09 5.19
C GLY A 183 -14.65 -4.58 5.58
N THR A 184 -14.52 -3.93 6.74
CA THR A 184 -13.21 -3.44 7.23
C THR A 184 -12.29 -4.60 7.58
N GLN A 185 -12.82 -5.67 8.18
CA GLN A 185 -12.03 -6.85 8.52
C GLN A 185 -11.59 -7.62 7.27
N ASP A 186 -12.48 -7.78 6.29
CA ASP A 186 -12.19 -8.39 5.00
C ASP A 186 -11.02 -7.68 4.31
N GLU A 187 -11.06 -6.36 4.17
CA GLU A 187 -9.97 -5.59 3.56
C GLU A 187 -8.68 -5.60 4.41
N GLY A 188 -8.81 -5.59 5.74
CA GLY A 188 -7.67 -5.68 6.66
C GLY A 188 -6.91 -7.00 6.55
N PHE A 189 -7.62 -8.13 6.58
CA PHE A 189 -7.01 -9.45 6.43
C PHE A 189 -6.50 -9.68 5.00
N GLU A 190 -7.23 -9.25 3.97
CA GLU A 190 -6.76 -9.35 2.59
C GLU A 190 -5.42 -8.62 2.40
N THR A 191 -5.32 -7.38 2.89
CA THR A 191 -4.08 -6.60 2.82
C THR A 191 -2.94 -7.32 3.55
N LEU A 192 -3.16 -7.78 4.79
CA LEU A 192 -2.16 -8.48 5.57
C LEU A 192 -1.66 -9.73 4.85
N THR A 193 -2.56 -10.54 4.31
CA THR A 193 -2.20 -11.74 3.54
C THR A 193 -1.42 -11.40 2.28
N LEU A 194 -1.82 -10.36 1.53
CA LEU A 194 -1.12 -9.95 0.31
C LEU A 194 0.30 -9.45 0.60
N VAL A 195 0.49 -8.67 1.67
CA VAL A 195 1.82 -8.22 2.10
C VAL A 195 2.65 -9.39 2.62
N GLN A 196 2.11 -10.20 3.55
CA GLN A 196 2.81 -11.36 4.12
C GLN A 196 3.30 -12.35 3.07
N THR A 197 2.52 -12.57 2.01
CA THR A 197 2.86 -13.51 0.92
C THR A 197 3.70 -12.89 -0.19
N GLY A 198 4.08 -11.61 -0.06
CA GLY A 198 4.84 -10.86 -1.07
C GLY A 198 4.07 -10.62 -2.37
N LYS A 199 2.73 -10.79 -2.36
CA LYS A 199 1.86 -10.46 -3.51
C LYS A 199 1.58 -8.97 -3.61
N ARG A 200 1.87 -8.22 -2.55
CA ARG A 200 2.00 -6.77 -2.54
C ARG A 200 3.32 -6.41 -1.86
N ASP A 201 3.98 -5.36 -2.36
CA ASP A 201 5.15 -4.78 -1.70
C ASP A 201 4.85 -4.40 -0.25
N LEU A 202 5.92 -4.27 0.53
CA LEU A 202 5.83 -3.75 1.87
C LEU A 202 5.20 -2.34 1.87
N MET A 203 4.25 -2.16 2.77
CA MET A 203 3.63 -0.87 3.07
C MET A 203 3.20 -0.83 4.54
N PRO A 204 3.07 0.37 5.14
CA PRO A 204 2.55 0.52 6.48
C PRO A 204 1.05 0.23 6.51
N ILE A 205 0.66 -0.63 7.45
CA ILE A 205 -0.74 -0.93 7.77
C ILE A 205 -1.00 -0.47 9.21
N VAL A 206 -1.85 0.53 9.38
CA VAL A 206 -2.11 1.17 10.67
C VAL A 206 -3.55 0.96 11.11
N LEU A 207 -3.73 0.36 12.28
CA LEU A 207 -5.01 0.11 12.91
C LEU A 207 -5.22 1.20 13.96
N VAL A 208 -6.08 2.16 13.64
CA VAL A 208 -6.35 3.34 14.49
C VAL A 208 -7.58 3.05 15.34
N ASP A 209 -7.40 3.00 16.66
CA ASP A 209 -8.48 2.84 17.62
C ASP A 209 -9.00 4.21 18.07
N SER A 210 -10.20 4.25 18.64
CA SER A 210 -10.67 5.46 19.32
C SER A 210 -9.77 5.78 20.52
N PRO A 211 -9.64 7.04 20.96
CA PRO A 211 -8.85 7.37 22.15
C PRO A 211 -9.36 6.61 23.37
N GLY A 212 -8.49 5.80 24.00
CA GLY A 212 -8.89 4.92 25.10
C GLY A 212 -9.74 3.71 24.68
N GLY A 213 -9.97 3.53 23.39
CA GLY A 213 -10.66 2.40 22.79
C GLY A 213 -9.88 1.09 22.94
N SER A 214 -10.60 -0.01 22.73
CA SER A 214 -10.07 -1.37 22.82
C SER A 214 -10.37 -2.23 21.60
N TYR A 215 -10.97 -1.66 20.54
CA TYR A 215 -11.39 -2.43 19.37
C TYR A 215 -10.19 -3.18 18.75
N TRP A 216 -9.12 -2.46 18.43
CA TRP A 216 -7.93 -3.05 17.81
C TRP A 216 -6.98 -3.69 18.83
N LYS A 217 -7.03 -3.24 20.09
CA LYS A 217 -6.30 -3.91 21.18
C LYS A 217 -6.83 -5.33 21.41
N ASN A 218 -8.16 -5.51 21.40
CA ASN A 218 -8.81 -6.81 21.50
C ASN A 218 -8.56 -7.66 20.25
N TRP A 219 -8.59 -7.07 19.07
CA TRP A 219 -8.20 -7.74 17.83
C TRP A 219 -6.76 -8.24 17.88
N LYS A 220 -5.80 -7.40 18.27
CA LYS A 220 -4.38 -7.77 18.41
C LYS A 220 -4.18 -8.87 19.46
N LYS A 221 -4.97 -8.86 20.54
CA LYS A 221 -4.99 -9.95 21.52
C LYS A 221 -5.46 -11.26 20.88
N PHE A 222 -6.53 -11.25 20.08
CA PHE A 222 -6.96 -12.43 19.33
C PHE A 222 -5.87 -12.96 18.38
N ILE A 223 -5.22 -12.07 17.62
CA ILE A 223 -4.10 -12.46 16.73
C ILE A 223 -2.97 -13.13 17.51
N LYS A 224 -2.58 -12.57 18.67
CA LYS A 224 -1.52 -13.16 19.50
C LYS A 224 -1.93 -14.50 20.12
N ASP A 225 -3.10 -14.54 20.73
CA ASP A 225 -3.51 -15.67 21.55
C ASP A 225 -3.99 -16.87 20.74
N ASN A 226 -4.36 -16.67 19.48
CA ASN A 226 -4.87 -17.75 18.62
C ASN A 226 -3.95 -17.94 17.42
N LEU A 227 -3.71 -16.91 16.60
CA LEU A 227 -2.92 -17.11 15.38
C LEU A 227 -1.44 -17.33 15.68
N LEU A 228 -0.83 -16.47 16.50
CA LEU A 228 0.59 -16.61 16.82
C LEU A 228 0.85 -17.80 17.76
N ALA A 229 0.07 -17.93 18.84
CA ALA A 229 0.25 -19.00 19.81
C ALA A 229 0.13 -20.40 19.19
N ASP A 230 -0.76 -20.58 18.21
CA ASP A 230 -0.94 -21.84 17.49
C ASP A 230 -0.01 -21.99 16.27
N GLY A 231 0.91 -21.04 16.05
CA GLY A 231 1.90 -21.10 14.97
C GLY A 231 1.31 -20.90 13.56
N LEU A 232 0.16 -20.23 13.44
CA LEU A 232 -0.49 -19.91 12.16
C LEU A 232 0.14 -18.70 11.45
N ILE A 233 0.90 -17.90 12.19
CA ILE A 233 1.73 -16.79 11.69
C ILE A 233 3.08 -16.80 12.40
N SER A 234 4.08 -16.16 11.81
CA SER A 234 5.39 -15.99 12.44
C SER A 234 5.38 -14.81 13.43
N PRO A 235 6.24 -14.82 14.48
CA PRO A 235 6.36 -13.70 15.41
C PRO A 235 6.61 -12.35 14.71
N GLU A 236 7.40 -12.35 13.64
CA GLU A 236 7.75 -11.17 12.86
C GLU A 236 6.59 -10.62 12.03
N ASP A 237 5.54 -11.40 11.76
CA ASP A 237 4.35 -10.91 11.05
C ASP A 237 3.60 -9.84 11.86
N LEU A 238 3.81 -9.80 13.19
CA LEU A 238 3.30 -8.72 14.04
C LEU A 238 3.94 -7.36 13.76
N ALA A 239 5.06 -7.32 13.02
CA ALA A 239 5.69 -6.07 12.57
C ALA A 239 5.00 -5.50 11.32
N LEU A 240 4.17 -6.29 10.61
CA LEU A 240 3.48 -5.83 9.39
C LEU A 240 2.39 -4.79 9.67
N PHE A 241 1.95 -4.66 10.91
CA PHE A 241 0.93 -3.69 11.29
C PHE A 241 1.22 -2.99 12.61
N ARG A 242 0.74 -1.76 12.74
CA ARG A 242 0.79 -0.97 13.96
C ARG A 242 -0.61 -0.73 14.50
N VAL A 243 -0.79 -0.85 15.81
CA VAL A 243 -2.03 -0.44 16.50
C VAL A 243 -1.73 0.81 17.31
N THR A 244 -2.53 1.85 17.14
CA THR A 244 -2.41 3.14 17.85
C THR A 244 -3.79 3.74 18.07
N ASP A 245 -3.97 4.58 19.09
CA ASP A 245 -5.16 5.43 19.27
C ASP A 245 -4.82 6.93 19.10
N ASP A 246 -3.59 7.24 18.71
CA ASP A 246 -3.09 8.58 18.37
C ASP A 246 -2.92 8.73 16.86
N ILE A 247 -3.44 9.84 16.32
CA ILE A 247 -3.39 10.17 14.89
C ILE A 247 -2.01 10.65 14.48
N GLU A 248 -1.29 11.38 15.34
CA GLU A 248 0.08 11.78 15.04
C GLU A 248 0.95 10.54 14.86
N ALA A 249 0.90 9.61 15.81
CA ALA A 249 1.60 8.34 15.71
C ALA A 249 1.21 7.50 14.48
N ALA A 250 -0.03 7.60 13.99
CA ALA A 250 -0.49 6.91 12.78
C ALA A 250 0.08 7.55 11.51
N VAL A 251 0.12 8.88 11.45
CA VAL A 251 0.70 9.64 10.35
C VAL A 251 2.21 9.43 10.31
N ASP A 252 2.89 9.56 11.46
CA ASP A 252 4.34 9.37 11.59
C ASP A 252 4.76 7.96 11.16
N GLU A 253 4.01 6.92 11.55
CA GLU A 253 4.25 5.55 11.07
C GLU A 253 4.28 5.45 9.54
N ILE A 254 3.38 6.16 8.85
CA ILE A 254 3.29 6.13 7.39
C ILE A 254 4.43 6.94 6.76
N LEU A 255 4.74 8.11 7.30
CA LEU A 255 5.78 8.99 6.76
C LEU A 255 7.18 8.42 7.02
N ASP A 256 7.44 7.95 8.23
CA ASP A 256 8.72 7.37 8.64
C ASP A 256 9.00 6.06 7.91
N PHE A 257 7.98 5.26 7.59
CA PHE A 257 8.17 4.06 6.79
C PHE A 257 8.82 4.36 5.43
N TYR A 258 8.57 5.55 4.89
CA TYR A 258 9.11 5.96 3.60
C TYR A 258 10.13 7.09 3.68
N CYS A 259 10.72 7.38 4.84
CA CYS A 259 11.71 8.45 4.96
C CYS A 259 13.01 8.08 4.25
N ILE A 260 13.46 6.82 4.37
CA ILE A 260 14.65 6.30 3.70
C ILE A 260 14.28 5.23 2.70
N TYR A 261 13.44 4.25 3.08
CA TYR A 261 12.91 3.29 2.13
C TYR A 261 12.02 3.99 1.09
N ASN A 262 12.32 3.79 -0.18
CA ASN A 262 11.51 4.33 -1.27
C ASN A 262 10.55 3.26 -1.80
N SER A 263 11.10 2.13 -2.22
CA SER A 263 10.40 1.09 -2.97
C SER A 263 11.21 -0.21 -3.06
N MET A 264 10.58 -1.27 -3.56
CA MET A 264 11.20 -2.57 -3.76
C MET A 264 10.81 -3.18 -5.09
N ARG A 265 11.72 -3.92 -5.71
CA ARG A 265 11.46 -4.63 -6.97
C ARG A 265 12.32 -5.87 -7.12
N TYR A 266 11.79 -6.91 -7.74
CA TYR A 266 12.60 -8.06 -8.13
C TYR A 266 13.30 -7.83 -9.47
N VAL A 267 14.62 -8.03 -9.49
CA VAL A 267 15.45 -7.94 -10.69
C VAL A 267 16.32 -9.19 -10.78
N ARG A 268 16.07 -10.02 -11.80
CA ARG A 268 16.80 -11.29 -12.03
C ARG A 268 16.86 -12.17 -10.78
N GLY A 269 15.72 -12.33 -10.10
CA GLY A 269 15.59 -13.15 -8.90
C GLY A 269 16.00 -12.47 -7.59
N LYS A 270 16.82 -11.41 -7.63
CA LYS A 270 17.18 -10.64 -6.44
C LYS A 270 16.12 -9.61 -6.10
N LEU A 271 15.85 -9.43 -4.81
CA LEU A 271 15.08 -8.29 -4.31
C LEU A 271 15.99 -7.07 -4.25
N VAL A 272 15.59 -5.98 -4.88
CA VAL A 272 16.26 -4.68 -4.89
C VAL A 272 15.42 -3.72 -4.07
N LEU A 273 16.01 -3.08 -3.06
CA LEU A 273 15.40 -1.97 -2.33
C LEU A 273 16.03 -0.67 -2.80
N ARG A 274 15.19 0.31 -3.17
CA ARG A 274 15.61 1.68 -3.49
C ARG A 274 15.50 2.53 -2.23
N LEU A 275 16.52 3.35 -1.98
CA LEU A 275 16.66 4.13 -0.76
C LEU A 275 16.91 5.60 -1.10
N HIS A 276 16.44 6.50 -0.25
CA HIS A 276 16.69 7.95 -0.36
C HIS A 276 18.09 8.35 0.14
N ALA A 277 18.75 7.49 0.91
CA ALA A 277 20.12 7.67 1.39
C ALA A 277 20.90 6.35 1.31
N GLU A 278 22.20 6.44 1.03
CA GLU A 278 23.06 5.26 0.94
C GLU A 278 23.50 4.79 2.34
N PRO A 279 23.30 3.50 2.70
CA PRO A 279 23.84 2.93 3.93
C PRO A 279 25.38 2.99 3.94
N ASP A 280 25.99 3.31 5.07
CA ASP A 280 27.44 3.18 5.24
C ASP A 280 27.86 1.71 5.45
N ASP A 281 29.17 1.45 5.47
CA ASP A 281 29.70 0.08 5.60
C ASP A 281 29.34 -0.55 6.95
N GLN A 282 29.18 0.25 8.01
CA GLN A 282 28.80 -0.23 9.34
C GLN A 282 27.35 -0.71 9.34
N LEU A 283 26.43 0.06 8.75
CA LEU A 283 25.04 -0.34 8.59
C LEU A 283 24.94 -1.55 7.67
N MET A 284 25.69 -1.61 6.56
CA MET A 284 25.72 -2.78 5.69
C MET A 284 26.17 -4.05 6.41
N GLN A 285 27.19 -3.98 7.27
CA GLN A 285 27.62 -5.11 8.09
C GLN A 285 26.50 -5.57 9.03
N ARG A 286 25.88 -4.61 9.73
CA ARG A 286 24.79 -4.89 10.67
C ARG A 286 23.56 -5.51 9.98
N LEU A 287 23.21 -5.05 8.77
CA LEU A 287 22.12 -5.64 7.98
C LEU A 287 22.41 -7.11 7.67
N ASN A 288 23.65 -7.44 7.32
CA ASN A 288 24.06 -8.81 7.06
C ASN A 288 24.06 -9.68 8.33
N ASP A 289 24.50 -9.13 9.46
CA ASP A 289 24.53 -9.85 10.73
C ASP A 289 23.12 -10.15 11.25
N GLU A 290 22.23 -9.15 11.25
CA GLU A 290 20.88 -9.28 11.84
C GLU A 290 19.87 -9.98 10.90
N PHE A 291 20.04 -9.85 9.57
CA PHE A 291 19.03 -10.30 8.60
C PHE A 291 19.53 -11.38 7.62
N SER A 292 20.71 -11.98 7.84
CA SER A 292 21.18 -13.11 7.01
C SER A 292 20.19 -14.28 6.92
N SER A 293 19.39 -14.52 7.96
CA SER A 293 18.43 -15.63 7.99
C SER A 293 17.30 -15.55 6.95
N MET A 294 17.00 -14.35 6.42
CA MET A 294 15.99 -14.18 5.36
C MET A 294 16.57 -14.35 3.95
N LEU A 295 17.86 -14.64 3.82
CA LEU A 295 18.53 -14.82 2.54
C LEU A 295 18.46 -16.29 2.10
N GLU A 296 18.10 -16.54 0.85
CA GLU A 296 18.22 -17.86 0.23
C GLU A 296 19.70 -18.18 -0.03
N SER A 297 20.48 -17.17 -0.44
CA SER A 297 21.92 -17.29 -0.64
C SER A 297 22.63 -15.93 -0.58
N GLY A 298 23.96 -15.96 -0.45
CA GLY A 298 24.79 -14.77 -0.54
C GLY A 298 24.63 -13.82 0.65
N LYS A 299 24.64 -12.51 0.36
CA LYS A 299 24.63 -11.43 1.36
C LYS A 299 23.88 -10.21 0.81
N ILE A 300 23.56 -9.25 1.68
CA ILE A 300 22.99 -7.95 1.33
C ILE A 300 24.10 -7.02 0.85
N GLU A 301 23.96 -6.49 -0.37
CA GLU A 301 25.00 -5.71 -1.03
C GLU A 301 24.45 -4.44 -1.67
N LYS A 302 25.25 -3.38 -1.70
CA LYS A 302 24.97 -2.21 -2.53
C LYS A 302 24.98 -2.60 -4.01
N CYS A 303 24.09 -2.02 -4.80
CA CYS A 303 24.04 -2.28 -6.23
C CYS A 303 23.77 -1.01 -7.05
N LYS A 304 24.09 -1.09 -8.35
CA LYS A 304 23.77 -0.03 -9.32
C LYS A 304 22.43 -0.33 -9.98
N THR A 305 21.82 0.71 -10.55
CA THR A 305 20.61 0.60 -11.38
C THR A 305 20.77 -0.44 -12.46
N HIS A 306 19.79 -1.33 -12.59
CA HIS A 306 19.73 -2.33 -13.64
C HIS A 306 18.86 -1.85 -14.81
N ALA A 307 19.14 -2.33 -16.03
CA ALA A 307 18.39 -1.94 -17.24
C ALA A 307 16.89 -2.33 -17.22
N LEU A 308 16.52 -3.30 -16.37
CA LEU A 308 15.12 -3.72 -16.17
C LEU A 308 14.32 -2.77 -15.26
N GLU A 309 14.95 -1.70 -14.77
CA GLU A 309 14.31 -0.62 -14.02
C GLU A 309 14.04 0.62 -14.90
N ALA A 310 14.20 0.52 -16.23
CA ALA A 310 14.16 1.67 -17.14
C ALA A 310 12.78 2.36 -17.22
N ASP A 311 11.70 1.66 -16.86
CA ASP A 311 10.34 2.21 -16.70
C ASP A 311 10.20 3.13 -15.48
N ASP A 312 11.10 3.03 -14.49
CA ASP A 312 11.21 3.93 -13.34
C ASP A 312 12.42 4.87 -13.45
N ASN A 313 12.66 5.42 -14.65
CA ASN A 313 13.83 6.27 -14.91
C ASN A 313 13.92 7.51 -14.00
N HIS A 314 12.81 7.98 -13.42
CA HIS A 314 12.81 9.06 -12.42
C HIS A 314 13.44 8.66 -11.09
N LEU A 315 13.65 7.36 -10.83
CA LEU A 315 14.27 6.82 -9.62
C LEU A 315 15.69 6.28 -9.89
N LYS A 316 16.24 6.51 -11.08
CA LYS A 316 17.50 5.90 -11.52
C LYS A 316 18.69 6.27 -10.62
N ASP A 317 18.66 7.44 -10.00
CA ASP A 317 19.78 7.99 -9.22
C ASP A 317 19.70 7.63 -7.72
N LEU A 318 18.61 6.98 -7.27
CA LEU A 318 18.48 6.54 -5.88
C LEU A 318 19.50 5.43 -5.54
N PRO A 319 20.15 5.49 -4.37
CA PRO A 319 20.90 4.37 -3.80
C PRO A 319 20.08 3.08 -3.72
N ARG A 320 20.76 1.93 -3.83
CA ARG A 320 20.08 0.62 -3.77
C ARG A 320 20.90 -0.43 -3.06
N ILE A 321 20.19 -1.33 -2.39
CA ILE A 321 20.72 -2.61 -1.92
C ILE A 321 19.98 -3.75 -2.61
N ALA A 322 20.66 -4.88 -2.82
CA ALA A 322 20.10 -6.07 -3.43
C ALA A 322 20.53 -7.33 -2.69
N PHE A 323 19.64 -8.32 -2.65
CA PHE A 323 19.88 -9.60 -1.99
C PHE A 323 18.95 -10.69 -2.53
N ASP A 324 19.34 -11.94 -2.32
CA ASP A 324 18.55 -13.12 -2.68
C ASP A 324 17.58 -13.45 -1.55
N PHE A 325 16.40 -12.86 -1.56
CA PHE A 325 15.40 -13.00 -0.50
C PHE A 325 14.66 -14.33 -0.62
N ASN A 326 14.48 -15.04 0.50
CA ASN A 326 13.81 -16.35 0.54
C ASN A 326 12.30 -16.31 0.28
N ARG A 327 11.72 -15.11 0.12
CA ARG A 327 10.30 -14.86 -0.19
C ARG A 327 9.31 -15.34 0.87
N ARG A 328 9.79 -15.56 2.10
CA ARG A 328 8.99 -16.06 3.21
C ARG A 328 9.03 -15.13 4.41
N ASP A 329 10.21 -14.62 4.75
CA ASP A 329 10.41 -13.82 5.96
C ASP A 329 10.04 -12.34 5.77
N VAL A 330 8.83 -12.05 5.29
CA VAL A 330 8.39 -10.67 4.99
C VAL A 330 8.30 -9.83 6.26
N GLY A 331 7.95 -10.42 7.40
CA GLY A 331 8.04 -9.76 8.70
C GLY A 331 9.46 -9.30 9.06
N LYS A 332 10.49 -10.12 8.76
CA LYS A 332 11.89 -9.70 8.96
C LYS A 332 12.33 -8.64 7.97
N LEU A 333 11.89 -8.75 6.71
CA LEU A 333 12.11 -7.71 5.70
C LEU A 333 11.56 -6.36 6.17
N ARG A 334 10.35 -6.36 6.78
CA ARG A 334 9.75 -5.17 7.39
C ARG A 334 10.62 -4.60 8.53
N LEU A 335 11.10 -5.44 9.44
CA LEU A 335 12.01 -5.03 10.52
C LEU A 335 13.34 -4.47 9.99
N MET A 336 13.84 -4.98 8.86
CA MET A 336 15.03 -4.43 8.21
C MET A 336 14.76 -3.03 7.67
N VAL A 337 13.62 -2.81 7.01
CA VAL A 337 13.19 -1.48 6.55
C VAL A 337 13.07 -0.50 7.72
N ASP A 338 12.48 -0.93 8.84
CA ASP A 338 12.38 -0.10 10.04
C ASP A 338 13.76 0.26 10.63
N LEU A 339 14.72 -0.68 10.61
CA LEU A 339 16.11 -0.40 11.00
C LEU A 339 16.75 0.64 10.07
N ILE A 340 16.65 0.46 8.76
CA ILE A 340 17.23 1.38 7.75
C ILE A 340 16.67 2.79 7.94
N ASN A 341 15.35 2.92 8.04
CA ASN A 341 14.67 4.19 8.28
C ASN A 341 15.13 4.86 9.57
N ARG A 342 15.30 4.09 10.66
CA ARG A 342 15.72 4.63 11.96
C ARG A 342 17.17 5.13 11.96
N GLU A 343 18.09 4.39 11.35
CA GLU A 343 19.52 4.71 11.38
C GLU A 343 19.87 5.86 10.42
N LEU A 344 19.21 5.94 9.26
CA LEU A 344 19.49 6.96 8.24
C LEU A 344 18.50 8.14 8.26
N GLY A 345 17.29 7.98 8.80
CA GLY A 345 16.27 9.04 8.82
C GLY A 345 16.58 10.21 9.76
N GLY A 346 17.55 10.05 10.67
CA GLY A 346 17.97 11.08 11.62
C GLY A 346 19.20 11.89 11.22
N THR A 347 19.78 11.67 10.03
CA THR A 347 21.08 12.24 9.64
C THR A 347 21.02 13.34 8.57
N ALA A 348 19.83 13.72 8.09
CA ALA A 348 19.69 14.81 7.13
C ALA A 348 19.44 16.16 7.84
N GLU A 349 20.22 17.18 7.49
CA GLU A 349 20.18 18.52 8.10
C GLU A 349 18.78 19.16 8.06
N ASP A 350 18.45 19.89 9.12
CA ASP A 350 17.12 20.44 9.41
C ASP A 350 16.49 21.18 8.21
N GLY A 351 15.42 20.60 7.64
CA GLY A 351 14.46 21.30 6.77
C GLY A 351 14.50 21.01 5.28
N GLU A 352 15.44 20.20 4.78
CA GLU A 352 15.42 19.75 3.38
C GLU A 352 14.64 18.44 3.23
N LEU A 353 13.75 18.36 2.23
CA LEU A 353 13.11 17.08 1.88
C LEU A 353 14.15 16.16 1.25
N LEU A 354 14.14 14.88 1.62
CA LEU A 354 14.94 13.88 0.91
C LEU A 354 14.39 13.72 -0.53
N PRO A 355 15.28 13.64 -1.54
CA PRO A 355 14.92 13.65 -2.96
C PRO A 355 13.94 12.57 -3.38
#